data_AF-A0A327TVC9-F1
#
_entry.id   AF-A0A327TVC9-F1
#
_cell.length_a   1.000
_cell.length_b   1.000
_cell.length_c   1.000
_cell.angle_alpha   90.00
_cell.angle_beta   90.00
_cell.angle_gamma   90.00
#
_symmetry.space_group_name_H-M   'P 1'
#
loop_
_entity.id
_entity.type
_entity.pdbx_description
1 polymer ?
#
loop_
_entity_poly.entity_id
_entity_poly.type
_entity_poly.pdbx_seq_one_letter_code
_entity_poly.pdbx_strand_id
1 'polypeptide(L)'
;MPHDPSKTWLDALALLERDEAHLRLGAIAVMKRLTADNKDLVAPSAEVLQRALHQWEKDEPDLHQDVQTAAKELVATLTGQDPQQPGGPGRSS
;
A
#
# COMPACT_ATOMS: atom_id res chain seq x y z
N MET A 1 -7.62 -21.36 -15.89
CA MET A 1 -8.48 -20.25 -15.44
C MET A 1 -7.67 -18.98 -15.58
N PRO A 2 -8.09 -17.97 -16.37
CA PRO A 2 -7.42 -16.68 -16.36
C PRO A 2 -7.47 -16.10 -14.95
N HIS A 3 -6.34 -15.58 -14.48
CA HIS A 3 -6.22 -14.97 -13.16
C HIS A 3 -7.00 -13.65 -13.16
N ASP A 4 -8.08 -13.57 -12.39
CA ASP A 4 -8.86 -12.34 -12.26
C ASP A 4 -8.16 -11.40 -11.25
N PRO A 5 -7.56 -10.29 -11.70
CA PRO A 5 -6.83 -9.37 -10.82
C PRO A 5 -7.77 -8.69 -9.82
N SER A 6 -9.03 -8.46 -10.16
CA SER A 6 -10.02 -7.84 -9.26
C SER A 6 -10.40 -8.79 -8.12
N LYS A 7 -10.57 -10.08 -8.41
CA LYS A 7 -10.80 -11.08 -7.36
C LYS A 7 -9.62 -11.17 -6.38
N THR A 8 -8.41 -11.21 -6.92
CA THR A 8 -7.19 -11.30 -6.11
C THR A 8 -6.98 -10.03 -5.26
N TRP A 9 -7.37 -8.87 -5.80
CA TRP A 9 -7.37 -7.61 -5.05
C TRP A 9 -8.34 -7.64 -3.88
N LEU A 10 -9.57 -8.12 -4.09
CA LEU A 10 -10.56 -8.28 -3.01
C LEU A 10 -10.09 -9.25 -1.91
N ASP A 11 -9.46 -10.37 -2.29
CA ASP A 11 -8.88 -11.31 -1.33
C ASP A 11 -7.75 -10.64 -0.50
N ALA A 12 -6.93 -9.81 -1.14
CA ALA A 12 -5.91 -9.03 -0.44
C ALA A 12 -6.52 -8.01 0.53
N LEU A 13 -7.62 -7.35 0.16
CA LEU A 13 -8.33 -6.44 1.08
C LEU A 13 -8.83 -7.18 2.33
N ALA A 14 -9.42 -8.36 2.16
CA ALA A 14 -9.90 -9.17 3.27
C ALA A 14 -8.77 -9.64 4.22
N LEU A 15 -7.54 -9.73 3.72
CA LEU A 15 -6.35 -10.00 4.53
C LEU A 15 -5.80 -8.74 5.21
N LEU A 16 -5.95 -7.56 4.57
CA LEU A 16 -5.53 -6.27 5.13
C LEU A 16 -6.35 -5.88 6.37
N GLU A 17 -7.61 -6.30 6.43
CA GLU A 17 -8.51 -6.08 7.58
C GLU A 17 -8.23 -7.00 8.78
N ARG A 18 -7.28 -7.94 8.66
CA ARG A 18 -6.91 -8.86 9.75
C ARG A 18 -5.90 -8.22 10.69
N ASP A 19 -5.96 -8.53 11.98
CA ASP A 19 -5.07 -7.91 12.99
C ASP A 19 -3.64 -8.45 12.91
N GLU A 20 -3.45 -9.62 12.30
CA GLU A 20 -2.15 -10.24 12.20
C GLU A 20 -1.24 -9.50 11.21
N ALA A 21 -0.14 -8.94 11.72
CA ALA A 21 0.83 -8.17 10.93
C ALA A 21 1.36 -8.92 9.70
N HIS A 22 1.60 -10.23 9.80
CA HIS A 22 2.07 -11.04 8.67
C HIS A 22 1.02 -11.16 7.55
N LEU A 23 -0.27 -11.16 7.88
CA LEU A 23 -1.36 -11.15 6.88
C LEU A 23 -1.47 -9.78 6.21
N ARG A 24 -1.38 -8.69 6.97
CA ARG A 24 -1.36 -7.32 6.43
C ARG A 24 -0.17 -7.10 5.50
N LEU A 25 1.03 -7.55 5.89
CA LEU A 25 2.23 -7.49 5.03
C LEU A 25 2.05 -8.31 3.74
N GLY A 26 1.47 -9.51 3.84
CA GLY A 26 1.13 -10.33 2.68
C GLY A 26 0.16 -9.63 1.73
N ALA A 27 -0.89 -9.02 2.27
CA ALA A 27 -1.87 -8.23 1.52
C ALA A 27 -1.21 -7.06 0.77
N ILE A 28 -0.38 -6.28 1.46
CA ILE A 28 0.36 -5.14 0.87
C ILE A 28 1.26 -5.62 -0.29
N ALA A 29 1.97 -6.73 -0.12
CA ALA A 29 2.81 -7.30 -1.17
C ALA A 29 2.01 -7.75 -2.40
N VAL A 30 0.84 -8.36 -2.19
CA VAL A 30 -0.08 -8.74 -3.27
C VAL A 30 -0.62 -7.50 -3.99
N MET A 31 -1.07 -6.49 -3.25
CA MET A 31 -1.55 -5.23 -3.81
C MET A 31 -0.46 -4.56 -4.66
N LYS A 32 0.78 -4.46 -4.16
CA LYS A 32 1.93 -3.92 -4.91
C LYS A 32 2.12 -4.60 -6.25
N ARG A 33 2.05 -5.94 -6.28
CA ARG A 33 2.19 -6.72 -7.52
C ARG A 33 1.02 -6.47 -8.47
N LEU A 34 -0.21 -6.52 -7.96
CA LEU A 34 -1.41 -6.29 -8.78
C LEU A 34 -1.42 -4.90 -9.40
N THR A 35 -1.02 -3.87 -8.67
CA THR A 35 -0.94 -2.49 -9.19
C THR A 35 0.18 -2.27 -10.20
N ALA A 36 1.25 -3.07 -10.13
CA ALA A 36 2.32 -3.02 -11.13
C ALA A 36 1.85 -3.61 -12.48
N ASP A 37 1.04 -4.67 -12.43
CA ASP A 37 0.52 -5.36 -13.61
C ASP A 37 -0.81 -4.77 -14.13
N ASN A 38 -1.56 -4.05 -13.28
CA ASN A 38 -2.87 -3.49 -13.59
C ASN A 38 -3.04 -2.06 -13.05
N LYS A 39 -2.98 -1.08 -13.98
CA LYS A 39 -3.08 0.35 -13.66
C LYS A 39 -4.44 0.77 -13.11
N ASP A 40 -5.50 0.04 -13.43
CA ASP A 40 -6.86 0.36 -12.96
C ASP A 40 -7.00 0.13 -11.45
N LEU A 41 -6.12 -0.69 -10.87
CA LEU A 41 -6.08 -0.96 -9.43
C LEU A 41 -5.21 0.04 -8.65
N VAL A 42 -4.45 0.91 -9.30
CA VAL A 42 -3.52 1.85 -8.64
C VAL A 42 -4.28 2.83 -7.74
N ALA A 43 -5.25 3.56 -8.30
CA ALA A 43 -6.05 4.53 -7.57
C ALA A 43 -6.83 3.91 -6.39
N PRO A 44 -7.63 2.83 -6.58
CA PRO A 44 -8.37 2.25 -5.46
C PRO A 44 -7.45 1.62 -4.39
N SER A 45 -6.29 1.08 -4.78
CA SER A 45 -5.32 0.56 -3.82
C SER A 45 -4.70 1.67 -2.96
N ALA A 46 -4.37 2.81 -3.57
CA ALA A 46 -3.84 3.96 -2.84
C ALA A 46 -4.87 4.50 -1.83
N GLU A 47 -6.13 4.68 -2.25
CA GLU A 47 -7.21 5.16 -1.37
C GLU A 47 -7.45 4.23 -0.17
N VAL A 48 -7.50 2.92 -0.41
CA VAL A 48 -7.72 1.94 0.66
C VAL A 48 -6.55 1.93 1.65
N LEU A 49 -5.31 1.94 1.16
CA LEU A 49 -4.14 1.95 2.04
C LEU A 49 -4.02 3.25 2.84
N GLN A 50 -4.35 4.40 2.25
CA GLN A 50 -4.40 5.69 2.97
C GLN A 50 -5.44 5.68 4.09
N ARG A 51 -6.63 5.14 3.82
CA ARG A 51 -7.68 5.00 4.83
C ARG A 51 -7.28 4.02 5.93
N ALA A 52 -6.68 2.89 5.57
CA ALA A 52 -6.22 1.89 6.52
C ALA A 52 -5.13 2.48 7.44
N LEU A 53 -4.15 3.19 6.88
CA LEU A 53 -3.12 3.91 7.65
C LEU A 53 -3.73 4.88 8.65
N HIS A 54 -4.69 5.71 8.21
CA HIS A 54 -5.34 6.68 9.11
C HIS A 54 -6.12 5.98 10.24
N GLN A 55 -6.75 4.84 9.95
CA GLN A 55 -7.45 4.05 10.96
C GLN A 55 -6.48 3.44 11.96
N TRP A 56 -5.40 2.82 11.48
CA TRP A 56 -4.40 2.19 12.33
C TRP A 56 -3.68 3.19 13.23
N GLU A 57 -3.35 4.39 12.73
CA GLU A 57 -2.75 5.45 13.54
C GLU A 57 -3.66 5.90 14.70
N LYS A 58 -4.97 5.74 14.55
CA LYS A 58 -5.95 6.10 15.58
C LYS A 58 -6.24 4.96 16.56
N ASP A 59 -6.43 3.75 16.04
CA ASP A 59 -6.97 2.62 16.81
C ASP A 59 -5.90 1.65 17.29
N GLU A 60 -4.74 1.63 16.63
CA GLU A 60 -3.65 0.68 16.85
C GLU A 60 -2.31 1.43 17.01
N PRO A 61 -2.12 2.19 18.12
CA PRO A 61 -0.87 2.94 18.34
C PRO A 61 0.37 2.04 18.42
N ASP A 62 0.19 0.77 18.78
CA ASP A 62 1.22 -0.27 18.82
C ASP A 62 1.29 -1.10 17.52
N LEU A 63 0.70 -0.62 16.41
CA LEU A 63 0.77 -1.32 15.13
C LEU A 63 2.23 -1.56 14.72
N HIS A 64 2.51 -2.79 14.30
CA HIS A 64 3.82 -3.21 13.85
C HIS A 64 4.41 -2.23 12.82
N GLN A 65 5.58 -1.66 13.13
CA GLN A 65 6.21 -0.61 12.32
C GLN A 65 6.37 -1.04 10.85
N ASP A 66 6.73 -2.30 10.60
CA ASP A 66 6.87 -2.82 9.24
C ASP A 66 5.58 -2.73 8.41
N VAL A 67 4.41 -2.92 9.03
CA VAL A 67 3.11 -2.81 8.34
C VAL A 67 2.87 -1.34 7.93
N GLN A 68 3.12 -0.41 8.86
CA GLN A 68 2.99 1.02 8.58
C GLN A 68 3.96 1.47 7.49
N THR A 69 5.23 1.07 7.58
CA THR A 69 6.27 1.41 6.60
C THR A 69 5.91 0.85 5.23
N ALA A 70 5.56 -0.43 5.12
CA ALA A 70 5.21 -1.05 3.85
C ALA A 70 3.97 -0.40 3.20
N ALA A 71 2.94 -0.08 3.99
CA ALA A 71 1.75 0.61 3.48
C ALA A 71 2.07 2.04 3.04
N LYS A 72 2.86 2.80 3.82
CA LYS A 72 3.29 4.17 3.47
C LYS A 72 4.13 4.17 2.20
N GLU A 73 5.11 3.28 2.07
CA GLU A 73 5.95 3.14 0.88
C GLU A 73 5.12 2.78 -0.36
N LEU A 74 4.15 1.88 -0.22
CA LEU A 74 3.28 1.51 -1.34
C LEU A 74 2.39 2.68 -1.76
N VAL A 75 1.74 3.37 -0.81
CA VAL A 75 0.95 4.58 -1.12
C VAL A 75 1.79 5.61 -1.85
N ALA A 76 2.98 5.88 -1.33
CA ALA A 76 3.94 6.82 -1.91
C ALA A 76 4.28 6.45 -3.36
N THR A 77 4.56 5.16 -3.61
CA THR A 77 4.80 4.61 -4.96
C THR A 77 3.59 4.80 -5.89
N LEU A 78 2.37 4.52 -5.40
CA LEU A 78 1.14 4.56 -6.21
C LEU A 78 0.69 5.99 -6.55
N THR A 79 0.92 6.95 -5.64
CA THR A 79 0.57 8.36 -5.85
C THR A 79 1.67 9.15 -6.54
N GLY A 80 2.83 8.53 -6.80
CA GLY A 80 4.01 9.21 -7.33
C GLY A 80 4.65 10.18 -6.34
N GLN A 81 4.32 10.06 -5.05
CA GLN A 81 5.05 10.73 -3.98
C GLN A 81 6.29 9.89 -3.69
N ASP A 82 7.44 10.25 -4.22
CA ASP A 82 8.68 9.50 -3.96
C ASP A 82 9.05 9.63 -2.45
N PRO A 83 9.05 8.54 -1.65
CA PRO A 83 9.43 8.63 -0.24
C PRO A 83 10.95 8.82 -0.05
N GLN A 84 11.73 8.88 -1.14
CA GLN A 84 13.20 9.01 -1.15
C GLN A 84 13.74 10.28 -1.81
N GLN A 85 13.03 11.41 -1.77
CA GLN A 85 13.67 12.72 -1.98
C GLN A 85 13.84 13.53 -0.68
N PRO A 86 14.92 13.29 0.09
CA PRO A 86 15.57 14.39 0.78
C PRO A 86 16.20 15.28 -0.31
N GLY A 87 16.11 16.61 -0.15
CA GLY A 87 16.45 17.59 -1.19
C GLY A 87 17.66 17.24 -2.07
N GLY A 88 17.47 17.29 -3.38
CA GLY A 88 18.52 17.30 -4.39
C GLY A 88 18.62 18.69 -5.02
N PRO A 89 19.81 19.30 -5.12
CA PRO A 89 20.00 20.74 -5.24
C PRO A 89 19.78 21.28 -6.65
N GLY A 90 19.67 22.61 -6.72
CA GLY A 90 19.48 23.44 -7.90
C GLY A 90 19.98 22.87 -9.23
N ARG A 91 19.07 22.84 -10.20
CA ARG A 91 19.44 22.75 -11.60
C ARG A 91 19.54 24.18 -12.14
N SER A 92 20.75 24.73 -12.08
CA SER A 92 21.13 25.89 -12.88
C SER A 92 21.03 25.54 -14.36
N SER A 93 20.30 26.34 -15.12
CA SER A 93 20.60 26.73 -16.51
C SER A 93 19.79 27.97 -16.83
#